data_AF-A0A7F8Q135-F1
#
_entry.id   AF-A0A7F8Q135-F1
#
_cell.length_a   1.000
_cell.length_b   1.000
_cell.length_c   1.000
_cell.angle_alpha   90.00
_cell.angle_beta   90.00
_cell.angle_gamma   90.00
#
_symmetry.space_group_name_H-M   'P 1'
#
loop_
_entity.id
_entity.type
_entity.pdbx_description
1 polymer ?
#
loop_
_entity_poly.entity_id
_entity_poly.type
_entity_poly.pdbx_seq_one_letter_code
_entity_poly.pdbx_strand_id
1 'polypeptide(L)'
;MRCKRRLNFSGFGYSLPQQQPAAVARRNERERNRVKLVNLGFATLREHVPNGAANKKMSKVETLRSAVEYIRALQQLLDEHDAVSAAFQAGVLSPTISPSYSNDLNSMAGSPVSSYSSDEGSYDPLSPEEQELLDFTNWF
;
A
#
# COMPACT_ATOMS: atom_id res chain seq x y z
N MET A 1 -35.20 40.87 -40.40
CA MET A 1 -34.79 39.60 -41.05
C MET A 1 -33.30 39.58 -41.29
N ARG A 2 -32.56 38.65 -40.66
CA ARG A 2 -31.23 38.22 -41.14
C ARG A 2 -30.88 36.88 -40.50
N CYS A 3 -31.37 35.81 -41.13
CA CYS A 3 -30.97 34.44 -40.81
C CYS A 3 -29.51 34.25 -41.21
N LYS A 4 -28.63 34.06 -40.23
CA LYS A 4 -27.23 33.75 -40.43
C LYS A 4 -27.13 32.25 -40.77
N ARG A 5 -26.95 31.92 -42.05
CA ARG A 5 -26.73 30.52 -42.51
C ARG A 5 -25.47 29.99 -41.83
N ARG A 6 -25.61 28.93 -41.01
CA ARG A 6 -24.47 28.12 -40.57
C ARG A 6 -23.97 27.35 -41.80
N LEU A 7 -22.75 27.64 -42.23
CA LEU A 7 -22.07 26.81 -43.23
C LEU A 7 -21.78 25.45 -42.57
N ASN A 8 -22.31 24.39 -43.16
CA ASN A 8 -22.04 23.02 -42.76
C ASN A 8 -20.87 22.50 -43.61
N PHE A 9 -19.76 22.15 -42.97
CA PHE A 9 -18.52 21.71 -43.63
C PHE A 9 -18.44 20.17 -43.80
N SER A 10 -19.56 19.47 -43.68
CA SER A 10 -19.63 18.00 -43.71
C SER A 10 -19.45 17.36 -45.11
N GLY A 11 -18.92 18.11 -46.09
CA GLY A 11 -18.73 17.66 -47.48
C GLY A 11 -17.32 17.16 -47.82
N PHE A 12 -16.35 17.34 -46.92
CA PHE A 12 -15.01 16.78 -47.09
C PHE A 12 -14.86 15.67 -46.05
N GLY A 13 -14.60 14.44 -46.49
CA GLY A 13 -14.59 13.19 -45.71
C GLY A 13 -13.56 13.09 -44.59
N TYR A 14 -13.20 14.20 -43.95
CA TYR A 14 -12.44 14.29 -42.73
C TYR A 14 -13.37 14.82 -41.65
N SER A 15 -13.94 13.92 -40.86
CA SER A 15 -14.54 14.29 -39.58
C SER A 15 -13.45 14.88 -38.69
N LEU A 16 -13.31 16.21 -38.69
CA LEU A 16 -12.49 16.89 -37.68
C LEU A 16 -13.02 16.46 -36.31
N PRO A 17 -12.17 15.97 -35.39
CA PRO A 17 -12.62 15.65 -34.04
C PRO A 17 -13.22 16.92 -33.47
N GLN A 18 -14.52 16.85 -33.16
CA GLN A 18 -15.28 17.93 -32.59
C GLN A 18 -14.58 18.34 -31.29
N GLN A 19 -13.76 19.40 -31.32
CA GLN A 19 -13.00 19.86 -30.16
C GLN A 19 -14.00 20.19 -29.05
N GLN A 20 -13.99 19.36 -28.01
CA GLN A 20 -14.79 19.58 -26.82
C GLN A 20 -14.48 20.98 -26.28
N PRO A 21 -15.49 21.77 -25.86
CA PRO A 21 -15.25 23.10 -25.32
C PRO A 21 -14.17 23.05 -24.22
N ALA A 22 -13.21 23.99 -24.20
CA ALA A 22 -12.03 23.92 -23.34
C ALA A 22 -12.36 23.71 -21.83
N ALA A 23 -13.52 24.19 -21.37
CA ALA A 23 -14.02 23.93 -20.01
C ALA A 23 -14.34 22.44 -19.76
N VAL A 24 -14.93 21.75 -20.74
CA VAL A 24 -15.20 20.31 -20.71
C VAL A 24 -13.90 19.52 -20.71
N ALA A 25 -12.92 19.92 -21.53
CA ALA A 25 -11.61 19.28 -21.53
C ALA A 25 -10.93 19.35 -20.15
N ARG A 26 -10.91 20.54 -19.52
CA ARG A 26 -10.37 20.70 -18.16
C ARG A 26 -11.14 19.88 -17.11
N ARG A 27 -12.47 19.76 -17.25
CA ARG A 27 -13.28 18.94 -16.35
C ARG A 27 -12.93 17.45 -16.48
N ASN A 28 -12.82 16.96 -17.71
CA ASN A 28 -12.48 15.55 -17.98
C ASN A 28 -11.08 15.20 -17.50
N GLU A 29 -10.13 16.13 -17.63
CA GLU A 29 -8.77 15.99 -17.12
C GLU A 29 -8.78 15.75 -15.60
N ARG A 30 -9.50 16.58 -14.84
CA ARG A 30 -9.62 16.41 -13.39
C ARG A 30 -10.23 15.07 -13.01
N GLU A 31 -11.26 14.62 -13.72
CA GLU A 31 -11.88 13.32 -13.43
C GLU A 31 -10.92 12.17 -13.73
N ARG A 32 -10.12 12.25 -14.80
CA ARG A 32 -9.08 11.27 -15.10
C ARG A 32 -8.05 11.19 -13.97
N ASN A 33 -7.60 12.33 -13.44
CA ASN A 33 -6.64 12.37 -12.34
C ASN A 33 -7.23 11.80 -11.04
N ARG A 34 -8.48 12.14 -10.73
CA ARG A 34 -9.19 11.58 -9.58
C ARG A 34 -9.30 10.05 -9.68
N VAL A 35 -9.70 9.53 -10.85
CA VAL A 35 -9.81 8.08 -11.08
C VAL A 35 -8.44 7.39 -11.03
N LYS A 36 -7.38 8.03 -11.56
CA LYS A 36 -6.01 7.54 -11.47
C LYS A 36 -5.60 7.36 -10.00
N LEU A 37 -5.86 8.35 -9.15
CA LEU A 37 -5.55 8.29 -7.72
C LEU A 37 -6.32 7.16 -7.03
N VAL A 38 -7.62 7.01 -7.30
CA VAL A 38 -8.42 5.91 -6.74
C VAL A 38 -7.86 4.55 -7.17
N ASN A 39 -7.49 4.40 -8.44
CA ASN A 39 -6.95 3.13 -8.93
C ASN A 39 -5.57 2.81 -8.34
N LEU A 40 -4.74 3.83 -8.09
CA LEU A 40 -3.47 3.67 -7.38
C LEU A 40 -3.72 3.19 -5.94
N GLY A 41 -4.66 3.81 -5.21
CA GLY A 41 -5.02 3.35 -3.87
C GLY A 41 -5.49 1.89 -3.83
N PHE A 42 -6.25 1.46 -4.84
CA PHE A 42 -6.59 0.03 -4.99
C PHE A 42 -5.37 -0.85 -5.28
N ALA A 43 -4.37 -0.37 -6.02
CA ALA A 43 -3.14 -1.13 -6.26
C ALA A 43 -2.35 -1.32 -4.96
N THR A 44 -2.12 -0.23 -4.22
CA THR A 44 -1.46 -0.27 -2.90
C THR A 44 -2.20 -1.17 -1.92
N LEU A 45 -3.53 -1.10 -1.88
CA LEU A 45 -4.31 -1.99 -1.02
C LEU A 45 -4.09 -3.47 -1.38
N ARG A 46 -3.95 -3.82 -2.66
CA ARG A 46 -3.68 -5.21 -3.06
C ARG A 46 -2.35 -5.74 -2.52
N GLU A 47 -1.35 -4.89 -2.38
CA GLU A 47 -0.03 -5.28 -1.85
C GLU A 47 -0.11 -5.74 -0.39
N HIS A 48 -1.11 -5.25 0.35
CA HIS A 48 -1.25 -5.49 1.79
C HIS A 48 -2.29 -6.53 2.17
N VAL A 49 -3.12 -6.98 1.21
CA VAL A 49 -4.15 -7.99 1.48
C VAL A 49 -3.71 -9.38 1.03
N PRO A 50 -4.17 -10.45 1.71
CA PRO A 50 -3.85 -11.82 1.34
C PRO A 50 -4.18 -12.11 -0.11
N ASN A 51 -3.26 -12.79 -0.81
CA ASN A 51 -3.34 -13.11 -2.23
C ASN A 51 -3.40 -11.91 -3.19
N GLY A 52 -3.40 -10.66 -2.69
CA GLY A 52 -3.50 -9.47 -3.52
C GLY A 52 -2.21 -9.11 -4.24
N ALA A 53 -1.06 -9.23 -3.59
CA ALA A 53 0.25 -8.96 -4.20
C ALA A 53 0.57 -9.95 -5.34
N ALA A 54 0.19 -11.22 -5.18
CA ALA A 54 0.36 -12.25 -6.20
C ALA A 54 -0.67 -12.15 -7.34
N ASN A 55 -1.85 -11.59 -7.08
CA ASN A 55 -2.95 -11.52 -8.04
C ASN A 55 -3.26 -10.08 -8.46
N LYS A 56 -2.51 -9.59 -9.44
CA LYS A 56 -2.73 -8.28 -10.08
C LYS A 56 -4.11 -8.14 -10.76
N LYS A 57 -4.88 -9.24 -10.90
CA LYS A 57 -6.22 -9.26 -11.52
C LYS A 57 -7.37 -9.19 -10.51
N MET A 58 -7.09 -9.08 -9.20
CA MET A 58 -8.14 -9.01 -8.19
C MET A 58 -9.03 -7.77 -8.38
N SER A 59 -10.34 -7.97 -8.45
CA SER A 59 -11.31 -6.88 -8.69
C SER A 59 -11.42 -5.93 -7.50
N LYS A 60 -12.02 -4.76 -7.71
CA LYS A 60 -12.24 -3.78 -6.62
C LYS A 60 -13.06 -4.37 -5.48
N VAL A 61 -14.13 -5.11 -5.80
CA VAL A 61 -15.01 -5.71 -4.78
C VAL A 61 -14.29 -6.81 -4.02
N GLU A 62 -13.56 -7.69 -4.71
CA GLU A 62 -12.77 -8.75 -4.06
C GLU A 62 -11.68 -8.18 -3.17
N THR A 63 -10.98 -7.13 -3.64
CA THR A 63 -9.95 -6.44 -2.86
C THR A 63 -10.53 -5.89 -1.55
N LEU A 64 -11.71 -5.25 -1.60
CA LEU A 64 -12.35 -4.71 -0.40
C LEU A 64 -12.83 -5.81 0.55
N ARG A 65 -13.40 -6.90 0.03
CA ARG A 65 -13.83 -8.04 0.86
C ARG A 65 -12.65 -8.68 1.58
N SER A 66 -11.57 -8.97 0.84
CA SER A 66 -10.33 -9.53 1.38
C SER A 66 -9.72 -8.61 2.45
N ALA A 67 -9.70 -7.29 2.22
CA ALA A 67 -9.20 -6.33 3.22
C ALA A 67 -9.98 -6.39 4.54
N VAL A 68 -11.32 -6.42 4.48
CA VAL A 68 -12.17 -6.48 5.67
C VAL A 68 -11.98 -7.80 6.42
N GLU A 69 -11.90 -8.92 5.71
CA GLU A 69 -11.65 -10.23 6.30
C GLU A 69 -10.26 -10.30 6.94
N TYR A 70 -9.25 -9.73 6.29
CA TYR A 70 -7.89 -9.74 6.80
C TYR A 70 -7.74 -8.91 8.07
N ILE A 71 -8.35 -7.72 8.13
CA ILE A 71 -8.37 -6.91 9.37
C ILE A 71 -8.97 -7.71 10.53
N ARG A 72 -10.11 -8.38 10.31
CA ARG A 72 -10.77 -9.20 11.35
C ARG A 72 -9.88 -10.36 11.80
N ALA A 73 -9.22 -11.04 10.86
CA ALA A 73 -8.33 -12.15 11.18
C ALA A 73 -7.12 -11.68 12.00
N LEU A 74 -6.54 -10.52 11.64
CA LEU A 74 -5.43 -9.93 12.39
C LEU A 74 -5.86 -9.50 13.80
N GLN A 75 -7.05 -8.91 13.95
CA GLN A 75 -7.61 -8.57 15.26
C GLN A 75 -7.79 -9.80 16.15
N GLN A 76 -8.38 -10.87 15.61
CA GLN A 76 -8.55 -12.13 16.34
C GLN A 76 -7.20 -12.74 16.76
N LEU A 77 -6.19 -12.72 15.89
CA LEU A 77 -4.85 -13.24 16.20
C LEU A 77 -4.20 -12.48 17.36
N LEU A 78 -4.35 -11.15 17.39
CA LEU A 78 -3.85 -10.32 18.48
C LEU A 78 -4.58 -10.62 19.80
N ASP A 79 -5.91 -10.72 19.78
CA ASP A 79 -6.71 -11.02 20.97
C ASP A 79 -6.36 -12.40 21.56
N GLU A 80 -6.17 -13.41 20.71
CA GLU A 80 -5.74 -14.75 21.13
C GLU A 80 -4.33 -14.73 21.76
N HIS A 81 -3.40 -13.99 21.14
CA HIS A 81 -2.04 -13.84 21.67
C HIS A 81 -2.03 -13.14 23.04
N ASP A 82 -2.84 -12.11 23.22
CA ASP A 82 -2.95 -11.38 24.48
C ASP A 82 -3.59 -12.24 25.57
N ALA A 83 -4.61 -13.02 25.22
CA ALA A 83 -5.23 -13.98 26.14
C ALA A 83 -4.24 -15.07 26.59
N VAL A 84 -3.45 -15.62 25.67
CA VAL A 84 -2.41 -16.61 25.97
C VAL A 84 -1.31 -15.98 26.83
N SER A 85 -0.84 -14.78 26.49
CA SER A 85 0.18 -14.06 27.26
C SER A 85 -0.29 -13.76 28.68
N ALA A 86 -1.54 -13.32 28.84
CA ALA A 86 -2.15 -13.12 30.16
C ALA A 86 -2.26 -14.42 30.96
N ALA A 87 -2.61 -15.54 30.30
CA ALA A 87 -2.67 -16.85 30.93
C ALA A 87 -1.29 -17.35 31.41
N PHE A 88 -0.22 -17.09 30.65
CA PHE A 88 1.15 -17.36 31.09
C PHE A 88 1.54 -16.51 32.31
N GLN A 89 1.21 -15.21 32.30
CA GLN A 89 1.51 -14.32 33.43
C GLN A 89 0.70 -14.65 34.69
N ALA A 90 -0.55 -15.10 34.53
CA ALA A 90 -1.41 -15.53 35.64
C ALA A 90 -1.07 -16.93 36.17
N GLY A 91 -0.04 -17.60 35.63
CA GLY A 91 0.42 -18.91 36.10
C GLY A 91 -0.54 -20.07 35.81
N VAL A 92 -1.55 -19.87 34.96
CA VAL A 92 -2.53 -20.91 34.59
C VAL A 92 -2.03 -21.85 33.48
N LEU A 93 -0.99 -21.45 32.74
CA LEU A 93 -0.29 -22.28 31.76
C LEU A 93 1.19 -22.36 32.15
N SER A 94 1.57 -23.33 32.98
CA SER A 94 2.99 -23.58 33.27
C SER A 94 3.55 -24.51 32.18
N PRO A 95 4.65 -24.16 31.49
CA PRO A 95 5.44 -25.15 30.79
C PRO A 95 6.03 -26.09 31.86
N THR A 96 5.52 -27.31 31.98
CA THR A 96 6.27 -28.37 32.67
C THR A 96 7.49 -28.69 31.82
N ILE A 97 8.55 -27.92 31.98
CA ILE A 97 9.89 -28.38 31.67
C ILE A 97 10.51 -28.74 33.00
N SER A 98 10.44 -30.02 33.34
CA SER A 98 11.27 -30.61 34.38
C SER A 98 12.67 -30.81 33.78
N PRO A 99 13.75 -30.21 34.30
CA PRO A 99 15.09 -30.67 34.01
C PRO A 99 15.61 -31.40 35.26
N SER A 100 15.43 -32.72 35.27
CA SER A 100 16.28 -33.60 36.07
C SER A 100 17.56 -33.89 35.28
N TYR A 101 18.68 -34.07 35.99
CA TYR A 101 20.06 -34.38 35.57
C TYR A 101 20.87 -33.15 35.10
N SER A 102 21.84 -32.63 35.87
CA SER A 102 23.17 -33.14 36.31
C SER A 102 24.28 -32.53 35.45
N ASN A 103 25.21 -31.86 36.15
CA ASN A 103 26.56 -31.38 35.81
C ASN A 103 27.12 -31.78 34.43
N ASP A 104 27.77 -30.82 33.73
CA ASP A 104 29.21 -30.93 33.47
C ASP A 104 29.82 -29.63 32.88
N LEU A 105 31.12 -29.56 33.09
CA LEU A 105 32.07 -28.45 32.98
C LEU A 105 32.43 -28.08 31.52
N ASN A 106 32.82 -26.82 31.32
CA ASN A 106 33.77 -26.34 30.29
C ASN A 106 33.38 -26.38 28.79
N SER A 107 33.34 -25.22 28.13
CA SER A 107 34.25 -24.91 26.99
C SER A 107 34.09 -23.50 26.43
N MET A 108 35.22 -22.82 26.41
CA MET A 108 35.60 -21.65 25.62
C MET A 108 35.29 -21.83 24.13
N ALA A 109 34.56 -20.90 23.51
CA ALA A 109 34.58 -20.68 22.06
C ALA A 109 34.24 -19.20 21.76
N GLY A 110 35.22 -18.47 21.21
CA GLY A 110 35.12 -17.04 20.92
C GLY A 110 34.13 -16.70 19.80
N SER A 111 33.47 -15.55 19.92
CA SER A 111 32.73 -14.91 18.84
C SER A 111 33.57 -13.78 18.23
N PRO A 112 33.69 -13.68 16.89
CA PRO A 112 34.21 -12.47 16.26
C PRO A 112 33.11 -11.39 16.21
N VAL A 113 33.49 -10.18 16.59
CA VAL A 113 32.69 -8.96 16.42
C VAL A 113 32.59 -8.61 14.93
N SER A 114 31.37 -8.38 14.43
CA SER A 114 31.13 -7.83 13.09
C SER A 114 31.14 -6.31 13.19
N SER A 115 32.12 -5.69 12.53
CA SER A 115 32.22 -4.24 12.42
C SER A 115 31.31 -3.74 11.30
N TYR A 116 30.39 -2.83 11.65
CA TYR A 116 29.56 -2.09 10.72
C TYR A 116 30.43 -1.30 9.73
N SER A 117 30.06 -1.34 8.46
CA SER A 117 30.58 -0.42 7.44
C SER A 117 29.50 0.60 7.19
N SER A 118 29.72 1.83 7.67
CA SER A 118 28.88 2.98 7.33
C SER A 118 29.39 3.58 6.03
N ASP A 119 28.59 3.47 4.98
CA ASP A 119 28.74 4.28 3.78
C ASP A 119 27.98 5.60 4.02
N GLU A 120 28.75 6.70 4.11
CA GLU A 120 28.24 8.07 4.17
C GLU A 120 27.66 8.43 2.80
N GLY A 121 26.36 8.19 2.64
CA GLY A 121 25.59 8.65 1.49
C GLY A 121 25.43 10.18 1.51
N SER A 122 26.23 10.85 0.69
CA SER A 122 26.05 12.25 0.29
C SER A 122 24.63 12.46 -0.27
N TYR A 123 23.81 13.23 0.43
CA TYR A 123 22.44 13.57 -0.01
C TYR A 123 22.48 14.49 -1.23
N ASP A 124 21.95 14.01 -2.34
CA ASP A 124 21.53 14.82 -3.50
C ASP A 124 20.22 15.54 -3.12
N PRO A 125 20.06 16.86 -3.35
CA PRO A 125 18.80 17.56 -3.07
C PRO A 125 17.64 16.99 -3.89
N LEU A 126 16.60 16.53 -3.18
CA LEU A 126 15.40 15.91 -3.73
C LEU A 126 14.71 16.78 -4.79
N SER A 127 14.23 16.14 -5.85
CA SER A 127 13.44 16.78 -6.90
C SER A 127 12.13 17.34 -6.32
N PRO A 128 11.58 18.46 -6.84
CA PRO A 128 10.28 19.00 -6.40
C PRO A 128 9.12 17.97 -6.41
N GLU A 129 9.17 16.97 -7.29
CA GLU A 129 8.17 15.88 -7.34
C GLU A 129 8.33 14.87 -6.19
N GLU A 130 9.54 14.68 -5.66
CA GLU A 130 9.81 13.81 -4.50
C GLU A 130 9.44 14.49 -3.18
N GLN A 131 9.51 15.82 -3.14
CA GLN A 131 9.07 16.61 -1.99
C GLN A 131 7.54 16.50 -1.78
N GLU A 132 6.78 16.50 -2.87
CA GLU A 132 5.31 16.33 -2.81
C GLU A 132 4.93 14.90 -2.33
N LEU A 133 5.77 13.91 -2.62
CA LEU A 133 5.61 12.53 -2.13
C LEU A 133 5.84 12.42 -0.61
N LEU A 134 6.76 13.19 -0.04
CA LEU A 134 6.98 13.24 1.41
C LEU A 134 5.83 13.91 2.17
N ASP A 135 5.17 14.90 1.56
CA ASP A 135 3.99 15.57 2.13
C ASP A 135 2.79 14.62 2.30
N PHE A 136 2.69 13.53 1.52
CA PHE A 136 1.65 12.52 1.70
C PHE A 136 1.82 11.72 3.00
N THR A 137 3.04 11.57 3.52
CA THR A 137 3.32 10.87 4.78
C THR A 137 2.87 11.66 6.01
N ASN A 138 2.70 12.98 5.90
CA ASN A 138 2.27 13.87 6.99
C ASN A 138 0.75 13.92 7.22
N TRP A 139 -0.03 13.09 6.52
CA TRP A 139 -1.47 12.94 6.76
C TRP A 139 -1.81 11.83 7.78
N PHE A 140 -0.82 11.08 8.27
CA PHE A 140 -0.96 10.16 9.42
C PHE A 140 -0.40 10.81 10.69
#